data_AF-R9N0T7-F1
#
_entry.id   AF-R9N0T7-F1
#
_cell.length_a   1.000
_cell.length_b   1.000
_cell.length_c   1.000
_cell.angle_alpha   90.00
_cell.angle_beta   90.00
_cell.angle_gamma   90.00
#
_symmetry.space_group_name_H-M   'P 1'
#
loop_
_entity.id
_entity.type
_entity.pdbx_description
1 polymer ?
#
loop_
_entity_poly.entity_id
_entity_poly.type
_entity_poly.pdbx_seq_one_letter_code
_entity_poly.pdbx_strand_id
1 'polypeptide(L)'
;MPEIKKLEKYLEEYSSIIIFDDRNEEIRKYKLSFFEREMELSDQKKIMVMGLKDDVTADKWGYKIITEQEYNFILRLYRMYEFTDKLRIVSYFLQFGSMLNYLSTGIITEEEYFEALLH
;
A
#
# COMPACT_ATOMS: atom_id res chain seq x y z
N MET A 1 -0.69 22.80 3.53
CA MET A 1 -1.95 22.05 3.34
C MET A 1 -2.01 20.98 4.43
N PRO A 2 -3.13 20.81 5.14
CA PRO A 2 -3.24 19.90 6.27
C PRO A 2 -2.97 18.42 5.92
N GLU A 3 -3.24 18.01 4.69
CA GLU A 3 -3.04 16.65 4.17
C GLU A 3 -1.55 16.29 4.01
N ILE A 4 -0.72 17.27 3.60
CA ILE A 4 0.76 17.09 3.52
C ILE A 4 1.31 16.80 4.91
N LYS A 5 0.95 17.62 5.90
CA LYS A 5 1.42 17.46 7.28
C LYS A 5 1.01 16.12 7.89
N LYS A 6 -0.17 15.63 7.51
CA LYS A 6 -0.66 14.31 7.92
C LYS A 6 0.20 13.18 7.33
N LEU A 7 0.53 13.28 6.03
CA LEU A 7 1.41 12.31 5.37
C LEU A 7 2.84 12.36 5.91
N GLU A 8 3.40 13.56 6.12
CA GLU A 8 4.73 13.77 6.74
C GLU A 8 4.81 13.07 8.10
N LYS A 9 3.79 13.26 8.94
CA LYS A 9 3.70 12.56 10.24
C LYS A 9 3.73 11.04 10.08
N TYR A 10 3.04 10.48 9.09
CA TYR A 10 3.11 9.03 8.84
C TYR A 10 4.48 8.58 8.37
N LEU A 11 5.16 9.37 7.54
CA LEU A 11 6.52 9.05 7.06
C LEU A 11 7.58 9.13 8.19
N GLU A 12 7.31 9.90 9.24
CA GLU A 12 8.10 9.95 10.47
C GLU A 12 7.83 8.75 11.39
N GLU A 13 6.56 8.36 11.54
CA GLU A 13 6.13 7.31 12.48
C GLU A 13 6.37 5.89 11.95
N TYR A 14 6.19 5.68 10.64
CA TYR A 14 6.24 4.39 10.00
C TYR A 14 7.50 4.21 9.15
N SER A 15 7.98 2.98 9.07
CA SER A 15 9.12 2.62 8.22
C SER A 15 8.73 2.58 6.75
N SER A 16 7.49 2.15 6.48
CA SER A 16 6.90 2.04 5.15
C SER A 16 5.39 2.26 5.22
N ILE A 17 4.83 2.76 4.14
CA ILE A 17 3.41 3.01 3.92
C ILE A 17 3.02 2.32 2.62
N ILE A 18 2.11 1.36 2.70
CA ILE A 18 1.58 0.62 1.56
C ILE A 18 0.12 1.04 1.35
N ILE A 19 -0.21 1.44 0.12
CA ILE A 19 -1.55 1.88 -0.24
C ILE A 19 -2.10 1.00 -1.35
N PHE A 20 -3.24 0.35 -1.09
CA PHE A 20 -3.94 -0.48 -2.07
C PHE A 20 -5.03 0.32 -2.79
N ASP A 21 -5.00 0.33 -4.12
CA ASP A 21 -6.09 0.82 -4.96
C ASP A 21 -7.18 -0.24 -5.13
N ASP A 22 -7.86 -0.54 -4.03
CA ASP A 22 -8.91 -1.56 -3.90
C ASP A 22 -10.25 -1.19 -4.54
N ARG A 23 -10.28 -0.14 -5.38
CA ARG A 23 -11.33 0.04 -6.41
C ARG A 23 -11.25 -1.04 -7.49
N ASN A 24 -10.06 -1.60 -7.70
CA ASN A 24 -9.85 -2.75 -8.56
C ASN A 24 -10.01 -4.05 -7.76
N GLU A 25 -10.91 -4.94 -8.20
CA GLU A 25 -11.22 -6.19 -7.49
C GLU A 25 -10.02 -7.14 -7.37
N GLU A 26 -9.11 -7.18 -8.34
CA GLU A 26 -7.90 -8.01 -8.23
C GLU A 26 -6.95 -7.45 -7.18
N ILE A 27 -6.75 -6.12 -7.14
CA ILE A 27 -5.97 -5.47 -6.06
C ILE A 27 -6.64 -5.67 -4.71
N ARG A 28 -7.97 -5.65 -4.65
CA ARG A 28 -8.73 -5.93 -3.43
C ARG A 28 -8.52 -7.36 -2.93
N LYS A 29 -8.52 -8.36 -3.82
CA LYS A 29 -8.16 -9.75 -3.47
C LYS A 29 -6.73 -9.83 -2.96
N TYR A 30 -5.76 -9.23 -3.65
CA TYR A 30 -4.37 -9.18 -3.22
C TYR A 30 -4.20 -8.53 -1.85
N LYS A 31 -4.92 -7.44 -1.57
CA LYS A 31 -4.95 -6.80 -0.25
C LYS A 31 -5.37 -7.80 0.83
N LEU A 32 -6.44 -8.56 0.60
CA LEU A 32 -6.92 -9.56 1.55
C LEU A 32 -5.88 -10.66 1.79
N SER A 33 -5.30 -11.22 0.72
CA SER A 33 -4.26 -12.25 0.82
C SER A 33 -3.00 -11.74 1.53
N PHE A 34 -2.61 -10.48 1.31
CA PHE A 34 -1.51 -9.84 2.05
C PHE A 34 -1.80 -9.76 3.56
N PHE A 35 -3.01 -9.36 3.94
CA PHE A 35 -3.40 -9.31 5.36
C PHE A 35 -3.46 -10.69 6.01
N GLU A 36 -3.88 -11.73 5.29
CA GLU A 36 -3.93 -13.09 5.84
C GLU A 36 -2.53 -13.67 6.13
N ARG A 37 -1.50 -13.23 5.38
CA ARG A 37 -0.16 -13.81 5.45
C ARG A 37 0.85 -12.99 6.25
N GLU A 38 0.86 -11.67 6.08
CA GLU A 38 2.00 -10.84 6.45
C GLU A 38 1.77 -9.94 7.68
N MET A 39 0.60 -10.03 8.29
CA MET A 39 0.17 -9.09 9.33
C MET A 39 1.10 -9.04 10.56
N GLU A 40 1.56 -10.20 11.05
CA GLU A 40 2.48 -10.24 12.18
C GLU A 40 3.83 -9.58 11.85
N LEU A 41 4.25 -9.67 10.59
CA LEU A 41 5.49 -9.08 10.10
C LEU A 41 5.35 -7.58 9.84
N SER A 42 4.17 -7.11 9.40
CA SER A 42 3.91 -5.69 9.20
C SER A 42 3.94 -4.89 10.49
N ASP A 43 3.38 -5.45 11.58
CA ASP A 43 3.36 -4.79 12.90
C ASP A 43 4.77 -4.67 13.49
N GLN A 44 5.60 -5.72 13.41
CA GLN A 44 6.99 -5.68 13.86
C GLN A 44 7.82 -4.65 13.09
N LYS A 45 7.56 -4.49 11.80
CA LYS A 45 8.28 -3.58 10.92
C LYS A 45 7.76 -2.14 10.97
N LYS A 46 6.69 -1.83 11.71
CA LYS A 46 6.00 -0.52 11.69
C LYS A 46 5.59 -0.12 10.28
N ILE A 47 4.88 -0.99 9.58
CA ILE A 47 4.34 -0.74 8.25
C ILE A 47 2.89 -0.29 8.39
N MET A 48 2.55 0.84 7.79
CA MET A 48 1.17 1.33 7.71
C MET A 48 0.54 0.84 6.42
N VAL A 49 -0.64 0.23 6.50
CA VAL A 49 -1.40 -0.22 5.33
C VAL A 49 -2.68 0.60 5.19
N MET A 50 -2.95 1.10 3.98
CA MET A 50 -4.12 1.92 3.69
C MET A 50 -4.88 1.43 2.45
N GLY A 51 -6.18 1.74 2.39
CA GLY A 51 -7.03 1.47 1.22
C GLY A 51 -8.39 2.15 1.33
N LEU A 52 -9.21 2.05 0.29
CA LEU A 52 -10.48 2.78 0.18
C LEU A 52 -11.67 1.96 0.69
N LYS A 53 -11.51 0.64 0.83
CA LYS A 53 -12.55 -0.29 1.26
C LYS A 53 -12.25 -0.89 2.62
N ASP A 54 -13.27 -0.92 3.46
CA ASP A 54 -13.27 -1.57 4.78
C ASP A 54 -13.61 -3.07 4.63
N ASP A 55 -12.72 -3.81 3.96
CA ASP A 55 -12.88 -5.27 3.79
C ASP A 55 -12.19 -6.07 4.89
N VAL A 56 -11.58 -5.36 5.83
CA VAL A 56 -10.52 -5.78 6.71
C VAL A 56 -10.94 -5.23 8.05
N THR A 57 -11.17 -6.05 9.09
CA THR A 57 -11.71 -5.53 10.35
C THR A 57 -10.74 -4.50 10.95
N ALA A 58 -11.05 -3.21 10.75
CA ALA A 58 -10.13 -2.09 10.94
C ALA A 58 -9.51 -2.02 12.36
N ASP A 59 -10.22 -2.57 13.34
CA ASP A 59 -9.80 -2.56 14.74
C ASP A 59 -8.71 -3.57 15.10
N LYS A 60 -8.41 -4.55 14.24
CA LYS A 60 -7.42 -5.59 14.58
C LYS A 60 -6.04 -5.38 13.96
N TRP A 61 -5.89 -4.67 12.84
CA TRP A 61 -4.74 -4.89 11.94
C TRP A 61 -4.00 -3.63 11.46
N GLY A 62 -4.10 -2.51 12.19
CA GLY A 62 -3.38 -1.28 11.84
C GLY A 62 -3.75 -0.68 10.47
N TYR A 63 -4.83 -1.18 9.85
CA TYR A 63 -5.31 -0.76 8.54
C TYR A 63 -6.04 0.58 8.65
N LYS A 64 -5.72 1.49 7.73
CA LYS A 64 -6.36 2.79 7.65
C LYS A 64 -7.21 2.92 6.39
N ILE A 65 -8.50 3.10 6.59
CA ILE A 65 -9.40 3.51 5.51
C ILE A 65 -9.11 4.96 5.17
N ILE A 66 -8.90 5.23 3.89
CA ILE A 66 -8.71 6.58 3.33
C ILE A 66 -9.81 6.89 2.32
N THR A 67 -10.09 8.16 2.14
CA THR A 67 -11.02 8.63 1.11
C THR A 67 -10.38 8.65 -0.28
N GLU A 68 -11.20 8.66 -1.33
CA GLU A 68 -10.69 8.84 -2.70
C GLU A 68 -9.94 10.17 -2.87
N GLN A 69 -10.35 11.22 -2.16
CA GLN A 69 -9.66 12.50 -2.17
C GLN A 69 -8.25 12.39 -1.59
N GLU A 70 -8.11 11.69 -0.45
CA GLU A 70 -6.79 11.41 0.17
C GLU A 70 -5.93 10.54 -0.75
N TYR A 71 -6.50 9.49 -1.36
CA TYR A 71 -5.76 8.64 -2.32
C TYR A 71 -5.24 9.44 -3.51
N ASN A 72 -6.10 10.21 -4.17
CA ASN A 72 -5.71 11.01 -5.34
C ASN A 72 -4.67 12.07 -4.98
N PHE A 73 -4.77 12.64 -3.78
CA PHE A 73 -3.79 13.56 -3.25
C PHE A 73 -2.42 12.89 -3.06
N ILE A 74 -2.37 11.72 -2.41
CA ILE A 74 -1.14 10.96 -2.21
C ILE A 74 -0.55 10.51 -3.55
N LEU A 75 -1.38 10.04 -4.49
CA LEU A 75 -0.94 9.64 -5.82
C LEU A 75 -0.31 10.82 -6.59
N ARG A 76 -0.90 12.01 -6.48
CA ARG A 76 -0.33 13.22 -7.06
C ARG A 76 1.03 13.55 -6.44
N LEU A 77 1.15 13.47 -5.12
CA LEU A 77 2.43 13.67 -4.42
C LEU A 77 3.48 12.64 -4.86
N TYR A 78 3.13 11.35 -4.88
CA TYR A 78 3.98 10.24 -5.32
C TYR A 78 4.53 10.43 -6.74
N ARG A 79 3.77 11.07 -7.63
CA ARG A 79 4.21 11.37 -9.01
C ARG A 79 5.04 12.64 -9.13
N MET A 80 4.87 13.61 -8.22
CA MET A 80 5.50 14.93 -8.31
C MET A 80 6.82 15.03 -7.55
N TYR A 81 6.98 14.21 -6.52
CA TYR A 81 8.19 14.09 -5.74
C TYR A 81 8.78 12.72 -6.01
N GLU A 82 10.10 12.58 -5.95
CA GLU A 82 10.75 11.28 -5.70
C GLU A 82 10.46 10.89 -4.24
N PHE A 83 9.19 10.65 -3.91
CA PHE A 83 8.84 10.24 -2.56
C PHE A 83 9.55 8.93 -2.28
N THR A 84 10.36 9.02 -1.22
CA THR A 84 11.16 8.03 -0.52
C THR A 84 10.69 6.59 -0.67
N ASP A 85 11.63 5.65 -0.69
CA ASP A 85 11.47 4.18 -0.65
C ASP A 85 10.44 3.65 0.39
N LYS A 86 10.01 4.53 1.31
CA LYS A 86 8.96 4.33 2.30
C LYS A 86 7.52 4.38 1.78
N LEU A 87 7.20 4.94 0.60
CA LEU A 87 5.81 5.02 0.11
C LEU A 87 5.61 4.10 -1.10
N ARG A 88 4.67 3.17 -1.00
CA ARG A 88 4.37 2.17 -2.03
C ARG A 88 2.88 2.21 -2.36
N ILE A 89 2.57 2.29 -3.66
CA ILE A 89 1.19 2.28 -4.16
C ILE A 89 1.00 1.02 -4.99
N VAL A 90 0.12 0.14 -4.53
CA VAL A 90 -0.30 -1.08 -5.22
C VAL A 90 -1.51 -0.73 -6.09
N SER A 91 -1.26 -0.50 -7.39
CA SER A 91 -2.29 -0.11 -8.36
C SER A 91 -1.90 -0.52 -9.77
N TYR A 92 -2.87 -0.98 -10.56
CA TYR A 92 -2.67 -1.22 -12.00
C TYR A 92 -2.55 0.06 -12.83
N PHE A 93 -2.85 1.24 -12.28
CA PHE A 93 -2.63 2.51 -12.99
C PHE A 93 -1.14 2.88 -13.12
N LEU A 94 -0.25 2.22 -12.39
CA LEU A 94 1.21 2.40 -12.43
C LEU A 94 1.85 1.34 -13.37
N GLN A 95 1.27 1.21 -14.56
CA GLN A 95 1.25 0.00 -15.38
C GLN A 95 2.57 -0.39 -16.09
N PHE A 96 3.62 0.44 -16.07
CA PHE A 96 4.90 0.12 -16.71
C PHE A 96 5.99 -0.08 -15.67
N GLY A 97 6.51 -1.31 -15.58
CA GLY A 97 7.62 -1.68 -14.69
C GLY A 97 7.24 -1.96 -13.23
N SER A 98 5.95 -1.95 -12.86
CA SER A 98 5.54 -2.29 -11.50
C SER A 98 5.67 -3.78 -11.21
N MET A 99 5.98 -4.13 -9.96
CA MET A 99 6.13 -5.52 -9.53
C MET A 99 4.86 -6.37 -9.73
N LEU A 100 3.68 -5.74 -9.78
CA LEU A 100 2.42 -6.40 -10.15
C LEU A 100 2.45 -7.02 -11.56
N ASN A 101 3.22 -6.45 -12.50
CA ASN A 101 3.34 -7.03 -13.84
C ASN A 101 4.17 -8.32 -13.84
N TYR A 102 5.19 -8.40 -13.00
CA TYR A 102 5.97 -9.64 -12.85
C TYR A 102 5.12 -10.72 -12.18
N LEU A 103 4.28 -10.33 -11.21
CA LEU A 103 3.33 -11.24 -10.58
C LEU A 103 2.28 -11.75 -11.59
N SER A 104 1.69 -10.86 -12.38
CA SER A 104 0.65 -11.23 -13.36
C SER A 104 1.17 -12.07 -14.53
N THR A 105 2.47 -11.97 -14.84
CA THR A 105 3.14 -12.79 -15.85
C THR A 105 3.70 -14.10 -15.29
N GLY A 106 3.61 -14.32 -13.96
CA GLY A 106 4.15 -15.50 -13.29
C GLY A 106 5.69 -15.50 -13.19
N ILE A 107 6.33 -14.35 -13.39
CA ILE A 107 7.78 -14.19 -13.24
C ILE A 107 8.20 -14.22 -11.76
N ILE A 108 7.35 -13.67 -10.88
CA ILE A 108 7.51 -13.77 -9.43
C ILE A 108 6.27 -14.40 -8.81
N THR A 109 6.44 -15.05 -7.66
CA THR A 109 5.35 -15.57 -6.85
C THR A 109 4.71 -14.46 -6.01
N GLU A 110 3.52 -14.75 -5.47
CA GLU A 110 2.86 -13.86 -4.51
C GLU A 110 3.69 -13.66 -3.24
N GLU A 111 4.45 -14.68 -2.83
CA GLU A 111 5.36 -14.63 -1.66
C GLU A 111 6.49 -13.65 -1.92
N GLU A 112 7.17 -13.78 -3.06
CA GLU A 112 8.25 -12.88 -3.47
C GLU A 112 7.75 -11.44 -3.60
N TYR A 113 6.53 -11.26 -4.11
CA TYR A 113 5.90 -9.95 -4.20
C TYR A 113 5.60 -9.35 -2.82
N PHE A 114 5.10 -10.14 -1.88
CA PHE A 114 4.81 -9.69 -0.51
C PHE A 114 6.08 -9.37 0.27
N GLU A 115 7.11 -10.21 0.16
CA GLU A 115 8.43 -9.89 0.72
C GLU A 115 8.95 -8.57 0.15
N ALA A 116 8.89 -8.41 -1.17
CA ALA A 116 9.31 -7.17 -1.82
C ALA A 116 8.46 -5.96 -1.44
N LEU A 117 7.20 -6.13 -1.02
CA LEU A 117 6.36 -5.06 -0.47
C LEU A 117 6.75 -4.68 0.97
N LEU A 118 7.35 -5.59 1.73
CA LEU A 118 7.74 -5.41 3.13
C LEU A 118 9.23 -5.04 3.35
N HIS A 119 10.03 -5.00 2.29
CA HIS A 119 11.48 -4.70 2.30
C HIS A 119 11.79 -3.53 1.38
#